data_AF-A0A923S7G2-F1
#
_entry.id   AF-A0A923S7G2-F1
#
_cell.length_a   1.000
_cell.length_b   1.000
_cell.length_c   1.000
_cell.angle_alpha   90.00
_cell.angle_beta   90.00
_cell.angle_gamma   90.00
#
_symmetry.space_group_name_H-M   'P 1'
#
loop_
_entity.id
_entity.type
_entity.pdbx_description
1 polymer ?
#
loop_
_entity_poly.entity_id
_entity_poly.type
_entity_poly.pdbx_seq_one_letter_code
_entity_poly.pdbx_strand_id
1 'polypeptide(L)' 'MVRRYCWGVHGTRGEALCPACNALLEYARERRDRCPP' A
#
# COMPACT_ATOMS: atom_id res chain seq x y z
N MET A 1 0.31 3.37 7.06
CA MET A 1 1.19 2.23 7.44
C MET A 1 2.06 1.77 6.27
N VAL A 2 1.47 1.30 5.16
CA VAL A 2 2.21 0.77 4.00
C VAL A 2 3.20 1.77 3.35
N ARG A 3 2.89 3.08 3.31
CA ARG A 3 3.84 4.11 2.82
C ARG A 3 5.12 4.15 3.64
N ARG A 4 5.01 4.16 4.96
CA ARG A 4 6.16 4.22 5.88
C ARG A 4 7.02 2.96 5.80
N TYR A 5 6.37 1.80 5.67
CA TYR A 5 7.04 0.53 5.40
C TYR A 5 7.77 0.54 4.05
N CYS A 6 7.08 0.97 2.99
CA CYS A 6 7.63 1.03 1.64
C CYS A 6 8.89 1.90 1.60
N TRP A 7 8.85 3.08 2.21
CA TRP A 7 10.00 3.98 2.28
C TRP A 7 11.16 3.43 3.10
N GLY A 8 10.87 2.84 4.26
CA GLY A 8 11.91 2.31 5.17
C GLY A 8 12.58 1.04 4.66
N VAL A 9 11.81 0.15 4.01
CA VAL A 9 12.29 -1.16 3.56
C VAL A 9 12.76 -1.15 2.11
N HIS A 10 12.01 -0.49 1.23
CA HIS A 10 12.30 -0.48 -0.21
C HIS A 10 13.07 0.77 -0.66
N GLY A 11 13.35 1.71 0.25
CA GLY A 11 14.13 2.90 -0.05
C GLY A 11 13.47 3.82 -1.10
N THR A 12 12.16 3.70 -1.32
CA THR A 12 11.41 4.57 -2.23
C THR A 12 11.35 5.97 -1.64
N ARG A 13 12.38 6.78 -1.88
CA ARG A 13 12.37 8.21 -1.61
C ARG A 13 11.57 8.92 -2.70
N GLY A 14 10.25 8.89 -2.57
CA GLY A 14 9.31 9.55 -3.46
C GLY A 14 7.88 9.48 -2.93
N GLU A 15 7.02 10.38 -3.39
CA GLU A 15 5.62 10.51 -2.93
C GLU A 15 4.77 9.26 -3.21
N ALA A 16 5.25 8.35 -4.07
CA ALA A 16 4.57 7.15 -4.49
C ALA A 16 5.09 5.87 -3.81
N LEU A 17 4.18 4.91 -3.61
CA LEU A 17 4.51 3.54 -3.23
C LEU A 17 5.26 2.85 -4.38
N CYS A 18 6.14 1.91 -4.06
CA CYS A 18 6.65 0.99 -5.06
C CYS A 18 5.49 0.15 -5.64
N PRO A 19 5.61 -0.38 -6.87
CA PRO A 19 4.54 -1.13 -7.52
C PRO A 19 3.97 -2.27 -6.67
N ALA A 20 4.83 -3.01 -5.95
CA ALA A 20 4.42 -4.10 -5.07
C ALA A 20 3.59 -3.62 -3.88
N CYS A 21 4.05 -2.58 -3.18
CA CYS A 21 3.31 -2.00 -2.05
C CYS A 21 2.00 -1.33 -2.50
N ASN A 22 1.97 -0.78 -3.72
CA ASN A 22 0.76 -0.20 -4.29
C ASN A 22 -0.29 -1.29 -4.57
N ALA A 23 0.11 -2.41 -5.19
CA ALA A 23 -0.80 -3.53 -5.45
C ALA A 23 -1.40 -4.11 -4.15
N LEU A 24 -0.59 -4.24 -3.10
CA LEU A 24 -1.07 -4.68 -1.78
C LEU A 24 -2.07 -3.70 -1.16
N LEU A 25 -1.85 -2.39 -1.32
CA LEU A 25 -2.75 -1.37 -0.83
C LEU A 25 -4.10 -1.41 -1.57
N GLU A 26 -4.08 -1.51 -2.90
CA GLU A 26 -5.28 -1.62 -3.72
C GLU A 26 -6.09 -2.88 -3.36
N TYR A 27 -5.41 -4.02 -3.19
CA TYR A 27 -6.06 -5.25 -2.73
C TYR A 27 -6.73 -5.09 -1.35
N ALA A 28 -6.03 -4.47 -0.40
CA ALA A 28 -6.59 -4.25 0.93
C ALA A 28 -7.81 -3.31 0.90
N ARG A 29 -7.80 -2.28 0.04
CA ARG A 29 -8.92 -1.36 -0.16
C ARG A 29 -10.12 -2.09 -0.74
N GLU A 30 -9.92 -2.85 -1.82
CA GLU A 30 -10.98 -3.63 -2.45
C GLU A 30 -11.67 -4.57 -1.45
N ARG A 31 -10.88 -5.26 -0.61
CA ARG A 31 -11.44 -6.16 0.41
C ARG A 31 -12.20 -5.43 1.51
N ARG A 32 -11.73 -4.26 1.92
CA ARG A 32 -12.42 -3.42 2.91
C ARG A 32 -13.76 -2.94 2.34
N ASP A 33 -13.77 -2.48 1.10
CA ASP A 33 -14.98 -1.94 0.47
C ASP A 33 -16.03 -3.05 0.21
N ARG A 34 -15.59 -4.32 0.12
CA ARG A 34 -16.47 -5.49 0.06
C ARG A 34 -16.90 -6.04 1.42
N CYS A 35 -16.34 -5.56 2.54
CA CYS A 35 -16.81 -6.01 3.85
C CYS A 35 -18.19 -5.40 4.14
N PRO A 36 -19.20 -6.21 4.43
CA PRO A 36 -20.49 -5.71 4.87
C PRO A 36 -20.34 -4.96 6.22
N PRO A 37 -21.17 -3.93 6.47
CA PRO A 37 -21.11 -3.11 7.68
C PRO A 37 -21.44 -3.88 8.96
#